data_AF-A0A975PPY6-F1
#
_entry.id   AF-A0A975PPY6-F1
#
_cell.length_a   1.000
_cell.length_b   1.000
_cell.length_c   1.000
_cell.angle_alpha   90.00
_cell.angle_beta   90.00
_cell.angle_gamma   90.00
#
_symmetry.space_group_name_H-M   'P 1'
#
loop_
_entity.id
_entity.type
_entity.pdbx_description
1 polymer ?
#
loop_
_entity_poly.entity_id
_entity_poly.type
_entity_poly.pdbx_seq_one_letter_code
_entity_poly.pdbx_strand_id
1 'polypeptide(L)'
;MAKTNRLASNERKMRALLGERRDLENRIQKAEKLVGNIDTMKARLQEIENRIENGIRWIQDDHPSWTPDHLDPKKPFVHHNLIKFGNGTKLTLAILREAFEPMTVREIAAEAIRREGHETFTDEELDTAANTVNAGLKRQIQLGAPISHDNHYPRRWFSLVENGDEL
;
A
#
# COMPACT_ATOMS: atom_id res chain seq x y z
N MET A 1 -0.73 42.99 28.69
CA MET A 1 -1.98 43.68 28.31
C MET A 1 -3.01 42.63 27.94
N ALA A 2 -4.17 42.59 28.62
CA ALA A 2 -5.22 41.60 28.36
C ALA A 2 -5.83 41.83 26.96
N LYS A 3 -5.91 40.79 26.12
CA LYS A 3 -6.57 40.87 24.80
C LYS A 3 -8.02 41.30 25.02
N THR A 4 -8.48 42.33 24.30
CA THR A 4 -9.88 42.76 24.34
C THR A 4 -10.79 41.62 23.88
N ASN A 5 -11.95 41.43 24.54
CA ASN A 5 -12.90 40.35 24.24
C ASN A 5 -13.30 40.30 22.74
N ARG A 6 -13.34 41.46 22.08
CA ARG A 6 -13.59 41.59 20.64
C ARG A 6 -12.47 40.98 19.79
N LEU A 7 -11.21 41.22 20.12
CA LEU A 7 -10.07 40.65 19.41
C LEU A 7 -10.06 39.12 19.56
N ALA A 8 -10.27 38.61 20.77
CA ALA A 8 -10.33 37.17 21.03
C ALA A 8 -11.52 36.47 20.33
N SER A 9 -12.65 37.17 20.17
CA SER A 9 -13.80 36.67 19.39
C SER A 9 -13.49 36.63 17.89
N ASN A 10 -12.89 37.70 17.35
CA ASN A 10 -12.52 37.77 15.94
C ASN A 10 -11.43 36.75 15.57
N GLU A 11 -10.42 36.55 16.42
CA GLU A 11 -9.40 35.51 16.21
C GLU A 11 -10.02 34.11 16.13
N ARG A 12 -11.01 33.79 16.98
CA ARG A 12 -11.69 32.49 16.94
C ARG A 12 -12.45 32.29 15.62
N LYS A 13 -13.20 33.30 15.19
CA LYS A 13 -13.89 33.27 13.89
C LYS A 13 -12.89 33.12 12.73
N MET A 14 -11.78 33.86 12.77
CA MET A 14 -10.74 33.77 11.73
C MET A 14 -10.09 32.38 11.68
N ARG A 15 -9.80 31.77 12.84
CA ARG A 15 -9.28 30.38 12.90
C ARG A 15 -10.26 29.38 12.29
N ALA A 16 -11.54 29.51 12.58
CA ALA A 16 -12.58 28.64 12.00
C ALA A 16 -12.63 28.77 10.48
N LEU A 17 -12.63 30.01 9.96
CA LEU A 17 -12.63 30.28 8.51
C LEU A 17 -11.35 29.78 7.82
N LEU A 18 -10.19 29.89 8.46
CA LEU A 18 -8.94 29.36 7.93
C LEU A 18 -8.95 27.82 7.87
N GLY A 19 -9.55 27.16 8.88
CA GLY A 19 -9.77 25.72 8.87
C GLY A 19 -10.66 25.29 7.72
N GLU A 20 -11.83 25.92 7.59
CA GLU A 20 -12.78 25.64 6.51
C GLU A 20 -12.18 25.87 5.12
N ARG A 21 -11.40 26.95 4.93
CA ARG A 21 -10.68 27.20 3.68
C ARG A 21 -9.71 26.08 3.34
N ARG A 22 -8.92 25.62 4.30
CA ARG A 22 -7.96 24.52 4.10
C ARG A 22 -8.66 23.21 3.74
N ASP A 23 -9.79 22.93 4.37
CA ASP A 23 -10.57 21.74 4.06
C ASP A 23 -11.14 21.80 2.64
N LEU A 24 -11.62 22.97 2.20
CA LEU A 24 -12.07 23.18 0.83
C LEU A 24 -10.92 23.06 -0.19
N GLU A 25 -9.76 23.66 0.08
CA GLU A 25 -8.55 23.53 -0.76
C GLU A 25 -8.17 22.05 -0.96
N ASN A 26 -8.16 21.26 0.12
CA ASN A 26 -7.88 19.83 0.05
C ASN A 26 -8.91 19.05 -0.78
N ARG A 27 -10.20 19.40 -0.65
CA ARG A 27 -11.28 18.77 -1.43
C ARG A 27 -11.17 19.09 -2.91
N ILE A 28 -10.84 20.34 -3.25
CA ILE A 28 -10.61 20.78 -4.63
C ILE A 28 -9.44 20.00 -5.24
N GLN A 29 -8.29 19.94 -4.56
CA GLN A 29 -7.13 19.20 -5.05
C GLN A 29 -7.43 17.72 -5.30
N LYS A 30 -8.18 17.07 -4.40
CA LYS A 30 -8.62 15.67 -4.59
C LYS A 30 -9.51 15.52 -5.83
N ALA A 31 -10.47 16.44 -6.01
CA ALA A 31 -11.37 16.42 -7.16
C ALA A 31 -10.61 16.67 -8.48
N GLU A 32 -9.70 17.64 -8.51
CA GLU A 32 -8.85 17.93 -9.68
C GLU A 32 -7.98 16.73 -10.05
N LYS A 33 -7.39 16.05 -9.06
CA LYS A 33 -6.59 14.83 -9.29
C LYS A 33 -7.43 13.69 -9.84
N LEU A 34 -8.69 13.54 -9.39
CA LEU A 34 -9.61 12.55 -9.95
C LEU A 34 -9.98 12.91 -11.39
N VAL A 35 -10.34 14.16 -11.66
CA VAL A 35 -10.69 14.65 -13.01
C VAL A 35 -9.52 14.48 -13.97
N GLY A 36 -8.30 14.84 -13.56
CA GLY A 36 -7.09 14.68 -14.37
C GLY A 36 -6.78 13.22 -14.73
N ASN A 37 -7.30 12.25 -13.98
CA ASN A 37 -7.12 10.83 -14.25
C ASN A 37 -8.27 10.19 -15.03
N ILE A 38 -9.37 10.91 -15.30
CA ILE A 38 -10.56 10.35 -15.96
C ILE A 38 -10.21 9.71 -17.30
N ASP A 39 -9.43 10.39 -18.14
CA ASP A 39 -9.13 9.89 -19.48
C ASP A 39 -8.22 8.65 -19.43
N THR A 40 -7.29 8.59 -18.47
CA THR A 40 -6.49 7.39 -18.20
C THR A 40 -7.38 6.22 -17.76
N MET A 41 -8.37 6.47 -16.88
CA MET A 41 -9.31 5.45 -16.44
C MET A 41 -10.20 4.96 -17.59
N LYS A 42 -10.65 5.85 -18.47
CA LYS A 42 -11.41 5.50 -19.69
C LYS A 42 -10.57 4.66 -20.65
N ALA A 43 -9.32 5.06 -20.91
CA ALA A 43 -8.42 4.29 -21.76
C ALA A 43 -8.18 2.88 -21.21
N ARG A 44 -7.99 2.76 -19.89
CA ARG A 44 -7.83 1.47 -19.23
C ARG A 44 -9.10 0.62 -19.27
N LEU A 45 -10.27 1.23 -19.11
CA LEU A 45 -11.56 0.54 -19.25
C LEU A 45 -11.71 -0.05 -20.65
N GLN A 46 -11.45 0.76 -21.69
CA GLN A 46 -11.51 0.30 -23.08
C GLN A 46 -10.56 -0.87 -23.35
N GLU A 47 -9.34 -0.80 -22.80
CA GLU A 47 -8.37 -1.90 -22.93
C GLU A 47 -8.87 -3.20 -22.29
N ILE A 48 -9.51 -3.11 -21.12
CA ILE A 48 -10.10 -4.26 -20.42
C ILE A 48 -11.29 -4.82 -21.21
N GLU A 49 -12.17 -3.97 -21.74
CA GLU A 49 -13.29 -4.37 -22.58
C GLU A 49 -12.82 -5.14 -23.82
N ASN A 50 -11.79 -4.64 -24.51
CA ASN A 50 -11.20 -5.32 -25.67
C ASN A 50 -10.63 -6.70 -25.29
N ARG A 51 -9.99 -6.83 -24.12
CA ARG A 51 -9.47 -8.11 -23.63
C ARG A 51 -10.60 -9.09 -23.29
N ILE A 52 -11.68 -8.62 -22.69
CA ILE A 52 -12.87 -9.43 -22.40
C ILE A 52 -13.48 -9.93 -23.71
N GLU A 53 -13.68 -9.04 -24.69
CA GLU A 53 -14.24 -9.42 -25.99
C GLU A 53 -13.39 -10.47 -26.70
N ASN A 54 -12.07 -10.29 -26.74
CA ASN A 54 -11.16 -11.28 -27.33
C ASN A 54 -11.21 -12.63 -26.59
N GLY A 55 -11.27 -12.60 -25.25
CA GLY A 55 -11.39 -13.82 -24.44
C GLY A 55 -12.69 -14.58 -24.71
N ILE A 56 -13.80 -13.86 -24.88
CA ILE A 56 -15.09 -14.45 -25.25
C ILE A 56 -14.98 -15.12 -26.62
N ARG A 57 -14.40 -14.44 -27.63
CA ARG A 57 -14.24 -15.00 -28.98
C ARG A 57 -13.43 -16.28 -28.98
N TRP A 58 -12.31 -16.32 -28.25
CA TRP A 58 -11.48 -17.53 -28.14
C TRP A 58 -12.25 -18.72 -27.55
N ILE A 59 -13.08 -18.48 -26.52
CA ILE A 59 -13.90 -19.56 -25.95
C ILE A 59 -14.99 -19.99 -26.93
N GLN A 60 -15.56 -19.06 -27.68
CA GLN A 60 -16.59 -19.33 -28.68
C GLN A 60 -16.08 -20.08 -29.91
N ASP A 61 -14.81 -19.93 -30.27
CA ASP A 61 -14.18 -20.73 -31.33
C ASP A 61 -14.23 -22.23 -31.01
N ASP A 62 -14.06 -22.61 -29.74
CA ASP A 62 -14.17 -24.00 -29.27
C ASP A 62 -15.60 -24.37 -28.84
N HIS A 63 -16.38 -23.39 -28.36
CA HIS A 63 -17.72 -23.58 -27.80
C HIS A 63 -18.70 -22.47 -28.26
N PRO A 64 -19.30 -22.56 -29.46
CA PRO A 64 -20.06 -21.45 -30.06
C PRO A 64 -21.27 -20.96 -29.28
N SER A 65 -21.86 -21.81 -28.43
CA SER A 65 -23.02 -21.46 -27.59
C SER A 65 -22.64 -20.87 -26.22
N TRP A 66 -21.35 -20.73 -25.92
CA TRP A 66 -20.89 -20.23 -24.64
C TRP A 66 -21.13 -18.71 -24.53
N THR A 67 -21.65 -18.27 -23.39
CA THR A 67 -21.84 -16.86 -23.05
C THR A 67 -21.24 -16.55 -21.68
N PRO A 68 -20.73 -15.33 -21.44
CA PRO A 68 -20.11 -14.96 -20.16
C PRO A 68 -21.12 -14.64 -19.04
N ASP A 69 -22.43 -14.78 -19.28
CA ASP A 69 -23.50 -14.31 -18.37
C ASP A 69 -23.47 -14.98 -16.98
N HIS A 70 -22.83 -16.14 -16.89
CA HIS A 70 -22.67 -16.91 -15.66
C HIS A 70 -21.39 -16.57 -14.89
N LEU A 71 -20.55 -15.66 -15.38
CA LEU A 71 -19.32 -15.26 -14.72
C LEU A 71 -19.58 -14.19 -13.66
N ASP A 72 -19.34 -14.53 -12.40
CA ASP A 72 -19.38 -13.55 -11.31
C ASP A 72 -18.16 -12.62 -11.37
N PRO A 73 -18.35 -11.29 -11.53
CA PRO A 73 -17.24 -10.36 -11.53
C PRO A 73 -16.60 -10.33 -10.13
N LYS A 74 -15.34 -10.77 -10.06
CA LYS A 74 -14.55 -10.67 -8.83
C LYS A 74 -13.70 -9.41 -8.87
N LYS A 75 -13.81 -8.61 -7.81
CA LYS A 75 -12.91 -7.47 -7.62
C LYS A 75 -11.46 -7.99 -7.56
N PRO A 76 -10.54 -7.50 -8.43
CA PRO A 76 -9.13 -7.83 -8.30
C PRO A 76 -8.67 -7.47 -6.88
N PHE A 77 -7.82 -8.30 -6.28
CA PHE A 77 -7.33 -8.04 -4.93
C PHE A 77 -6.39 -6.82 -4.96
N VAL A 78 -6.96 -5.63 -4.80
CA VAL A 78 -6.22 -4.37 -4.81
C VAL A 78 -5.65 -4.14 -3.42
N HIS A 79 -4.52 -4.77 -3.11
CA HIS A 79 -3.67 -4.18 -2.08
C HIS A 79 -3.08 -2.91 -2.71
N HIS A 80 -3.52 -1.73 -2.27
CA HIS A 80 -2.76 -0.51 -2.50
C HIS A 80 -1.52 -0.57 -1.59
N ASN A 81 -0.60 -1.48 -1.91
CA ASN A 81 0.65 -1.64 -1.22
C ASN A 81 1.73 -0.98 -2.07
N LEU A 82 2.50 -0.08 -1.46
CA LEU A 82 3.66 0.55 -2.09
C LEU A 82 4.76 -0.48 -2.41
N ILE A 83 4.73 -1.63 -1.74
CA ILE A 83 5.57 -2.77 -2.06
C ILE A 83 4.93 -3.56 -3.20
N LYS A 84 5.65 -3.70 -4.32
CA LYS A 84 5.18 -4.45 -5.49
C LYS A 84 4.84 -5.90 -5.13
N PHE A 85 3.82 -6.42 -5.79
CA PHE A 85 3.42 -7.82 -5.67
C PHE A 85 4.61 -8.75 -5.96
N GLY A 86 4.81 -9.76 -5.11
CA GLY A 86 5.94 -10.71 -5.22
C GLY A 86 7.28 -10.22 -4.65
N ASN A 87 7.49 -8.91 -4.50
CA ASN A 87 8.75 -8.37 -3.97
C ASN A 87 8.80 -8.29 -2.44
N GLY A 88 7.66 -8.25 -1.76
CA GLY A 88 7.62 -7.98 -0.32
C GLY A 88 8.43 -8.97 0.52
N THR A 89 8.32 -10.27 0.24
CA THR A 89 9.11 -11.29 0.96
C THR A 89 10.60 -11.20 0.66
N LYS A 90 10.97 -10.97 -0.61
CA LYS A 90 12.38 -10.85 -1.03
C LYS A 90 13.05 -9.66 -0.34
N LEU A 91 12.40 -8.49 -0.36
CA LEU A 91 12.90 -7.27 0.29
C LEU A 91 12.98 -7.44 1.80
N THR A 92 11.93 -8.00 2.41
CA THR A 92 11.89 -8.25 3.86
C THR A 92 13.07 -9.10 4.32
N LEU A 93 13.36 -10.20 3.62
CA LEU A 93 14.47 -11.09 3.97
C LEU A 93 15.83 -10.44 3.71
N ALA A 94 15.98 -9.66 2.62
CA ALA A 94 17.21 -8.91 2.36
C ALA A 94 17.49 -7.89 3.47
N ILE A 95 16.47 -7.12 3.88
CA ILE A 95 16.55 -6.15 4.97
C ILE A 95 16.96 -6.86 6.27
N LEU A 96 16.37 -8.01 6.60
CA LEU A 96 16.70 -8.75 7.82
C LEU A 96 18.10 -9.38 7.82
N ARG A 97 18.66 -9.70 6.65
CA ARG A 97 20.05 -10.17 6.53
C ARG A 97 21.04 -9.04 6.70
N GLU A 98 20.73 -7.88 6.15
CA GLU A 98 21.58 -6.68 6.25
C GLU A 98 21.46 -5.98 7.61
N ALA A 99 20.37 -6.22 8.34
CA ALA A 99 20.14 -5.65 9.65
C ALA A 99 21.06 -6.29 10.70
N PHE A 100 21.90 -5.44 11.32
CA PHE A 100 22.74 -5.84 12.45
C PHE A 100 21.98 -5.93 13.78
N GLU A 101 20.80 -5.30 13.86
CA GLU A 101 19.97 -5.29 15.06
C GLU A 101 18.55 -5.81 14.76
N PRO A 102 17.87 -6.43 15.74
CA PRO A 102 16.48 -6.84 15.60
C PRO A 102 15.55 -5.67 15.27
N MET A 103 14.76 -5.80 14.21
CA MET A 103 13.86 -4.76 13.72
C MET A 103 12.38 -5.12 13.97
N THR A 104 11.55 -4.13 14.27
CA THR A 104 10.10 -4.29 14.29
C THR A 104 9.53 -4.39 12.87
N VAL A 105 8.34 -4.98 12.75
CA VAL A 105 7.62 -5.08 11.46
C VAL A 105 7.43 -3.70 10.80
N ARG A 106 7.16 -2.65 11.59
CA ARG A 106 6.99 -1.29 11.07
C ARG A 106 8.30 -0.74 10.50
N GLU A 107 9.43 -0.98 11.15
CA GLU A 107 10.73 -0.53 10.67
C GLU A 107 11.13 -1.26 9.37
N ILE A 108 10.89 -2.56 9.32
CA ILE A 108 11.12 -3.37 8.11
C ILE A 108 10.22 -2.89 6.96
N ALA A 109 8.94 -2.60 7.24
CA ALA A 109 8.00 -2.11 6.23
C ALA A 109 8.39 -0.71 5.72
N ALA A 110 8.77 0.21 6.61
CA ALA A 110 9.25 1.53 6.23
C ALA A 110 10.49 1.43 5.33
N GLU A 111 11.44 0.55 5.66
CA GLU A 111 12.63 0.35 4.87
C GLU A 111 12.33 -0.31 3.51
N ALA A 112 11.41 -1.27 3.46
CA ALA A 112 10.97 -1.89 2.22
C ALA A 112 10.29 -0.88 1.28
N ILE A 113 9.49 0.04 1.82
CA ILE A 113 8.86 1.13 1.05
C ILE A 113 9.94 2.07 0.48
N ARG A 114 10.95 2.44 1.28
CA ARG A 114 12.07 3.27 0.81
C ARG A 114 12.87 2.61 -0.30
N ARG A 115 13.17 1.32 -0.19
CA ARG A 115 13.89 0.54 -1.23
C ARG A 115 13.11 0.40 -2.54
N GLU A 116 11.78 0.48 -2.50
CA GLU A 116 10.95 0.57 -3.70
C GLU A 116 10.88 2.00 -4.30
N GLY A 117 11.57 2.96 -3.69
CA GLY A 117 11.75 4.32 -4.21
C GLY A 117 10.77 5.35 -3.65
N HIS A 118 10.07 5.05 -2.55
CA HIS A 118 9.11 5.96 -1.92
C HIS A 118 9.73 6.63 -0.69
N GLU A 119 10.09 7.91 -0.80
CA GLU A 119 10.70 8.70 0.29
C GLU A 119 9.67 9.16 1.34
N THR A 120 8.41 9.32 0.93
CA THR A 120 7.31 9.78 1.78
C THR A 120 6.10 8.87 1.60
N PHE A 121 5.46 8.52 2.71
CA PHE A 121 4.28 7.66 2.79
C PHE A 121 3.46 8.00 4.03
N THR A 122 2.17 7.73 3.98
CA THR A 122 1.20 7.94 5.07
C THR A 122 1.23 6.80 6.09
N ASP A 123 0.67 7.02 7.28
CA ASP A 123 0.54 5.97 8.29
C ASP A 123 -0.32 4.78 7.80
N GLU A 124 -1.35 5.02 6.99
CA GLU A 124 -2.20 3.97 6.40
C GLU A 124 -1.43 3.08 5.40
N GLU A 125 -0.55 3.69 4.60
CA GLU A 125 0.32 2.97 3.66
C GLU A 125 1.38 2.14 4.39
N LEU A 126 1.93 2.69 5.48
CA LEU A 126 2.85 1.98 6.35
C LEU A 126 2.17 0.78 7.03
N ASP A 127 0.95 0.93 7.52
CA ASP A 127 0.16 -0.15 8.14
C ASP A 127 -0.13 -1.28 7.14
N THR A 128 -0.46 -0.91 5.90
CA THR A 128 -0.73 -1.86 4.81
C THR A 128 0.52 -2.66 4.45
N ALA A 129 1.67 -1.99 4.34
CA ALA A 129 2.95 -2.64 4.11
C ALA A 129 3.37 -3.52 5.29
N ALA A 130 3.20 -3.04 6.53
CA ALA A 130 3.50 -3.80 7.74
C ALA A 130 2.68 -5.09 7.86
N ASN A 131 1.40 -5.05 7.51
CA ASN A 131 0.56 -6.25 7.47
C ASN A 131 1.08 -7.28 6.45
N THR A 132 1.52 -6.80 5.29
CA THR A 132 2.09 -7.66 4.23
C THR A 132 3.42 -8.28 4.68
N VAL A 133 4.30 -7.48 5.29
CA VAL A 133 5.58 -7.95 5.85
C VAL A 133 5.35 -8.99 6.95
N ASN A 134 4.43 -8.72 7.89
CA ASN A 134 4.10 -9.65 8.98
C ASN A 134 3.55 -10.99 8.46
N ALA A 135 2.63 -10.94 7.48
CA ALA A 135 2.10 -12.15 6.86
C ALA A 135 3.19 -12.94 6.14
N GLY A 136 4.09 -12.24 5.42
CA GLY A 136 5.26 -12.83 4.77
C GLY A 136 6.20 -13.51 5.75
N LEU A 137 6.57 -12.83 6.84
CA LEU A 137 7.47 -13.35 7.87
C LEU A 137 6.91 -14.59 8.57
N LYS A 138 5.63 -14.57 8.95
CA LYS A 138 4.95 -15.75 9.52
C LYS A 138 4.97 -16.94 8.56
N ARG A 139 4.70 -16.70 7.27
CA ARG A 139 4.76 -17.73 6.23
C ARG A 139 6.18 -18.28 6.08
N GLN A 140 7.21 -17.44 6.15
CA GLN A 140 8.60 -17.86 6.03
C GLN A 140 9.06 -18.71 7.22
N ILE A 141 8.63 -18.39 8.46
CA ILE A 141 8.84 -19.29 9.62
C ILE A 141 8.21 -20.66 9.37
N GLN A 142 6.97 -20.70 8.87
CA GLN A 142 6.30 -21.97 8.55
C GLN A 142 7.04 -22.79 7.47
N LEU A 143 7.73 -22.11 6.55
CA LEU A 143 8.54 -22.72 5.51
C LEU A 143 9.96 -23.07 5.97
N GLY A 144 10.31 -22.84 7.24
CA GLY A 144 11.63 -23.16 7.80
C GLY A 144 12.74 -22.18 7.43
N ALA A 145 12.41 -20.93 7.05
CA ALA A 145 13.41 -19.91 6.77
C ALA A 145 14.23 -19.57 8.03
N PRO A 146 15.52 -19.20 7.90
CA PRO A 146 16.41 -18.90 9.03
C PRO A 146 16.15 -17.50 9.58
N ILE A 147 14.93 -17.26 10.04
CA ILE A 147 14.48 -16.01 10.67
C ILE A 147 13.77 -16.34 11.98
N SER A 148 13.89 -15.46 12.96
CA SER A 148 13.22 -15.60 14.24
C SER A 148 12.71 -14.26 14.74
N HIS A 149 11.94 -14.29 15.83
CA HIS A 149 11.48 -13.10 16.52
C HIS A 149 11.55 -13.27 18.03
N ASP A 150 11.63 -12.17 18.76
CA ASP A 150 11.48 -12.18 20.21
C ASP A 150 10.02 -12.41 20.65
N ASN A 151 9.83 -12.72 21.93
CA ASN A 151 8.50 -12.89 22.53
C ASN A 151 7.96 -11.58 23.15
N HIS A 152 8.59 -10.44 22.86
CA HIS A 152 8.17 -9.14 23.39
C HIS A 152 7.20 -8.43 22.44
N TYR A 153 6.50 -7.41 22.95
CA TYR A 153 5.64 -6.54 22.15
C TYR A 153 6.18 -5.11 22.16
N PRO A 154 6.33 -4.46 20.99
CA PRO A 154 6.17 -5.02 19.64
C PRO A 154 7.25 -6.05 19.30
N ARG A 155 6.87 -7.10 18.56
CA ARG A 155 7.81 -8.18 18.17
C ARG A 155 8.94 -7.63 17.32
N ARG A 156 10.17 -8.03 17.66
CA ARG A 156 11.38 -7.72 16.89
C ARG A 156 11.86 -8.98 16.17
N TRP A 157 12.17 -8.81 14.89
CA TRP A 157 12.55 -9.86 13.96
C TRP A 157 14.03 -9.73 13.59
N PHE A 158 14.69 -10.88 13.40
CA PHE A 158 16.10 -10.95 13.05
C PHE A 158 16.40 -12.21 12.22
N SER A 159 17.47 -12.15 11.43
CA SER A 159 18.02 -13.31 10.72
C SER A 159 18.83 -14.19 11.68
N LEU A 160 18.76 -15.52 11.50
CA LEU A 160 19.59 -16.50 12.19
C LEU A 160 20.86 -16.86 11.40
N VAL A 161 21.00 -16.35 10.19
CA VAL A 161 22.19 -16.55 9.35
C VAL A 161 23.29 -15.62 9.86
N GLU A 162 24.42 -16.18 10.31
CA GLU A 162 25.63 -15.39 10.59
C GLU A 162 26.11 -14.77 9.28
N ASN A 163 26.37 -13.46 9.29
CA ASN A 163 26.90 -12.74 8.14
C ASN A 163 28.32 -13.27 7.83
N GLY A 164 28.41 -14.29 6.99
CA GLY A 164 29.67 -14.97 6.68
C GLY A 164 29.65 -16.06 5.62
N ASP A 165 28.51 -16.70 5.33
CA ASP A 165 28.48 -17.76 4.30
C ASP A 165 27.82 -17.26 2.99
N GLU A 166 28.67 -16.73 2.11
CA GLU A 166 28.41 -16.66 0.68
C GLU A 166 28.41 -18.09 0.11
N LEU A 167 27.30 -18.51 -0.51
CA LEU A 167 27.24 -19.61 -1.47
C LEU A 167 26.77 -19.08 -2.82
#